data_AF-A0A7J2JZY3-F1
#
_entry.id   AF-A0A7J2JZY3-F1
#
_cell.length_a   1.000
_cell.length_b   1.000
_cell.length_c   1.000
_cell.angle_alpha   90.00
_cell.angle_beta   90.00
_cell.angle_gamma   90.00
#
_symmetry.space_group_name_H-M   'P 1'
#
loop_
_entity.id
_entity.type
_entity.pdbx_description
1 polymer ?
#
loop_
_entity_poly.entity_id
_entity_poly.type
_entity_poly.pdbx_seq_one_letter_code
_entity_poly.pdbx_strand_id
1 'polypeptide(L)'
;MAVYLFRIFGSTCVGIYALATDKVLILPRQVPEHRSSVLAEWLGVEVVKTSVGGSVLIGPLLCANSNGLLVPHIITDEELQALKALEDEGVHVGVMDGTPVTAFGNLVLANDKG
;
A
#
# COMPACT_ATOMS: atom_id res chain seq x y z
N MET A 1 15.92 2.00 -17.59
CA MET A 1 14.60 2.13 -16.94
C MET A 1 13.55 1.60 -17.90
N ALA A 2 12.92 0.48 -17.57
CA ALA A 2 11.84 -0.10 -18.36
C ALA A 2 10.50 0.42 -17.83
N VAL A 3 9.50 0.56 -18.70
CA VAL A 3 8.14 0.93 -18.33
C VAL A 3 7.21 -0.20 -18.73
N TYR A 4 6.48 -0.75 -17.76
CA TYR A 4 5.56 -1.86 -17.96
C TYR A 4 4.12 -1.37 -17.86
N LEU A 5 3.27 -1.79 -18.81
CA LEU A 5 1.84 -1.55 -18.75
C LEU A 5 1.18 -2.63 -17.88
N PHE A 6 0.39 -2.20 -16.90
CA PHE A 6 -0.31 -3.10 -16.01
C PHE A 6 -1.74 -2.63 -15.77
N ARG A 7 -2.65 -3.56 -15.51
CA ARG A 7 -4.05 -3.28 -15.20
C ARG A 7 -4.49 -4.03 -13.96
N ILE A 8 -5.01 -3.37 -12.94
CA ILE A 8 -5.57 -4.03 -11.76
C ILE A 8 -7.09 -3.99 -11.87
N PHE A 9 -7.75 -5.15 -11.73
CA PHE A 9 -9.19 -5.33 -11.93
C PHE A 9 -9.73 -4.77 -13.27
N GLY A 10 -8.92 -4.85 -14.33
CA GLY A 10 -9.27 -4.29 -15.64
C GLY A 10 -9.17 -2.76 -15.73
N SER A 11 -8.82 -2.06 -14.65
CA SER A 11 -8.57 -0.62 -14.66
C SER A 11 -7.12 -0.29 -15.02
N THR A 12 -6.91 0.84 -15.71
CA THR A 12 -5.57 1.41 -15.98
C THR A 12 -5.06 2.28 -14.82
N CYS A 13 -5.92 2.60 -13.84
CA CYS A 13 -5.56 3.40 -12.68
C CYS A 13 -4.86 2.55 -11.61
N VAL A 14 -3.63 2.09 -11.90
CA VAL A 14 -2.87 1.18 -11.03
C VAL A 14 -2.66 1.77 -9.63
N GLY A 15 -2.34 3.06 -9.54
CA GLY A 15 -2.09 3.77 -8.28
C GLY A 15 -3.32 3.92 -7.38
N ILE A 16 -4.54 3.60 -7.84
CA ILE A 16 -5.71 3.53 -6.96
C ILE A 16 -5.67 2.25 -6.10
N TYR A 17 -5.14 1.17 -6.68
CA TYR A 17 -5.14 -0.15 -6.04
C TYR A 17 -3.80 -0.50 -5.42
N ALA A 18 -2.70 0.11 -5.84
CA ALA A 18 -1.37 -0.24 -5.37
C ALA A 18 -0.69 0.95 -4.68
N LEU A 19 0.05 0.66 -3.61
CA LEU A 19 1.00 1.57 -3.01
C LEU A 19 2.38 0.92 -3.07
N ALA A 20 3.36 1.60 -3.66
CA ALA A 20 4.73 1.11 -3.76
C ALA A 20 5.71 2.10 -3.10
N THR A 21 6.69 1.56 -2.41
CA THR A 21 7.86 2.25 -1.85
C THR A 21 9.13 1.51 -2.28
N ASP A 22 10.31 1.96 -1.85
CA ASP A 22 11.55 1.23 -2.15
C ASP A 22 11.71 -0.08 -1.35
N LYS A 23 10.80 -0.38 -0.41
CA LYS A 23 10.84 -1.60 0.43
C LYS A 23 9.64 -2.52 0.27
N VAL A 24 8.46 -1.97 0.04
CA VAL A 24 7.20 -2.71 0.03
C VAL A 24 6.29 -2.29 -1.12
N LEU A 25 5.58 -3.28 -1.67
CA LEU A 25 4.38 -3.13 -2.48
C LEU A 25 3.14 -3.62 -1.72
N ILE A 26 2.16 -2.75 -1.50
CA ILE A 26 0.88 -3.09 -0.87
C ILE A 26 -0.18 -3.25 -1.97
N LEU A 27 -0.89 -4.38 -1.96
CA LEU A 27 -1.93 -4.72 -2.94
C LEU A 27 -3.22 -5.22 -2.27
N PRO A 28 -4.37 -5.17 -2.96
CA PRO A 28 -5.61 -5.80 -2.51
C PRO A 28 -5.47 -7.31 -2.46
N ARG A 29 -6.08 -7.94 -1.45
CA ARG A 29 -6.13 -9.41 -1.31
C ARG A 29 -6.67 -10.12 -2.55
N GLN A 30 -7.56 -9.47 -3.29
CA GLN A 30 -8.22 -9.99 -4.48
C GLN A 30 -7.31 -10.01 -5.72
N VAL A 31 -6.12 -9.38 -5.68
CA VAL A 31 -5.14 -9.49 -6.78
C VAL A 31 -4.59 -10.92 -6.82
N PRO A 32 -4.69 -11.64 -7.96
CA PRO A 32 -4.20 -13.01 -8.07
C PRO A 32 -2.69 -13.12 -7.86
N GLU A 33 -2.22 -14.25 -7.33
CA GLU A 33 -0.81 -14.38 -6.91
C GLU A 33 0.19 -14.24 -8.06
N HIS A 34 -0.10 -14.86 -9.21
CA HIS A 34 0.74 -14.71 -10.40
C HIS A 34 0.91 -13.24 -10.84
N ARG A 35 -0.04 -12.36 -10.49
CA ARG A 35 0.02 -10.94 -10.82
C ARG A 35 0.81 -10.15 -9.79
N SER A 36 0.68 -10.47 -8.51
CA SER A 36 1.50 -9.87 -7.45
C SER A 36 2.96 -10.25 -7.62
N SER A 37 3.28 -11.52 -7.90
CA SER A 37 4.66 -11.95 -8.10
C SER A 37 5.36 -11.22 -9.26
N VAL A 38 4.66 -10.96 -10.36
CA VAL A 38 5.20 -10.19 -11.49
C VAL A 38 5.52 -8.74 -11.08
N LEU A 39 4.65 -8.10 -10.30
CA LEU A 39 4.92 -6.75 -9.79
C LEU A 39 6.07 -6.75 -8.78
N ALA A 40 6.14 -7.76 -7.92
CA ALA A 40 7.22 -7.94 -6.96
C ALA A 40 8.57 -8.08 -7.66
N GLU A 41 8.64 -8.89 -8.72
CA GLU A 41 9.85 -9.10 -9.51
C GLU A 41 10.28 -7.81 -10.22
N TRP A 42 9.33 -7.08 -10.83
CA TRP A 42 9.64 -5.84 -11.54
C TRP A 42 10.08 -4.71 -10.62
N LEU A 43 9.53 -4.64 -9.40
CA LEU A 43 9.84 -3.59 -8.44
C LEU A 43 10.98 -3.98 -7.47
N GLY A 44 11.26 -5.28 -7.32
CA GLY A 44 12.29 -5.79 -6.42
C GLY A 44 11.95 -5.63 -4.94
N VAL A 45 10.65 -5.67 -4.57
CA VAL A 45 10.15 -5.43 -3.21
C VAL A 45 9.20 -6.51 -2.74
N GLU A 46 9.09 -6.67 -1.42
CA GLU A 46 8.16 -7.59 -0.79
C GLU A 46 6.70 -7.14 -0.98
N VAL A 47 5.78 -8.11 -1.09
CA VAL A 47 4.37 -7.84 -1.32
C VAL A 47 3.56 -8.12 -0.07
N VAL A 48 2.81 -7.12 0.38
CA VAL A 48 1.78 -7.29 1.41
C VAL A 48 0.40 -7.15 0.80
N LYS A 49 -0.44 -8.16 1.04
CA LYS A 49 -1.81 -8.21 0.51
C LYS A 49 -2.82 -7.96 1.61
N THR A 50 -3.52 -6.84 1.54
CA THR A 50 -4.51 -6.45 2.56
C THR A 50 -5.65 -5.62 1.96
N SER A 51 -6.59 -5.21 2.79
CA SER A 51 -7.57 -4.15 2.50
C SER A 51 -7.42 -3.05 3.55
N VAL A 52 -8.14 -1.94 3.38
CA VAL A 52 -8.20 -0.88 4.40
C VAL A 52 -9.67 -0.54 4.66
N GLY A 53 -10.17 -0.88 5.84
CA GLY A 53 -11.60 -0.74 6.16
C GLY A 53 -12.49 -1.55 5.20
N GLY A 54 -12.03 -2.72 4.76
CA GLY A 54 -12.71 -3.57 3.77
C GLY A 54 -12.62 -3.07 2.32
N SER A 55 -11.92 -1.96 2.06
CA SER A 55 -11.76 -1.38 0.73
C SER A 55 -10.53 -1.92 -0.02
N VAL A 56 -10.65 -2.06 -1.34
CA VAL A 56 -9.54 -2.38 -2.26
C VAL A 56 -8.73 -1.14 -2.68
N LEU A 57 -9.13 0.05 -2.23
CA LEU A 57 -8.53 1.32 -2.62
C LEU A 57 -7.30 1.64 -1.77
N ILE A 58 -6.24 0.84 -1.92
CA ILE A 58 -5.01 0.97 -1.13
C ILE A 58 -4.37 2.34 -1.32
N GLY A 59 -4.19 2.77 -2.56
CA GLY A 59 -3.45 3.99 -2.88
C GLY A 59 -4.07 5.26 -2.30
N PRO A 60 -5.39 5.49 -2.43
CA PRO A 60 -6.02 6.66 -1.84
C PRO A 60 -6.03 6.66 -0.31
N LEU A 61 -6.10 5.49 0.33
CA LEU A 61 -6.30 5.37 1.78
C LEU A 61 -4.99 5.37 2.57
N LEU A 62 -3.91 4.88 1.98
CA LEU A 62 -2.60 4.80 2.63
C LEU A 62 -1.63 5.84 2.06
N CYS A 63 -0.67 6.26 2.88
CA CYS A 63 0.49 7.04 2.43
C CYS A 63 1.72 6.45 3.09
N ALA A 64 2.80 6.24 2.34
CA ALA A 64 4.00 5.64 2.89
C ALA A 64 5.27 6.15 2.19
N ASN A 65 6.39 5.97 2.88
CA ASN A 65 7.73 5.95 2.31
C ASN A 65 8.48 4.73 2.87
N SER A 66 9.79 4.65 2.66
CA SER A 66 10.60 3.50 3.09
C SER A 66 10.79 3.41 4.62
N ASN A 67 10.29 4.39 5.38
CA ASN A 67 10.48 4.51 6.83
C ASN A 67 9.15 4.42 7.60
N GLY A 68 8.02 4.77 7.00
CA GLY A 68 6.74 4.74 7.69
C GLY A 68 5.53 4.68 6.77
N LEU A 69 4.43 4.18 7.34
CA LEU A 69 3.13 4.00 6.71
C LEU A 69 2.06 4.66 7.58
N LEU A 70 1.30 5.58 6.98
CA LEU A 70 0.12 6.21 7.58
C LEU A 70 -1.12 5.40 7.23
N VAL A 71 -1.87 5.04 8.26
CA VAL A 71 -3.06 4.20 8.18
C VAL A 71 -4.25 4.93 8.80
N PRO A 72 -5.45 4.91 8.17
CA PRO A 72 -6.64 5.52 8.76
C PRO A 72 -7.26 4.70 9.88
N HIS A 73 -7.93 5.39 10.80
CA HIS A 73 -8.61 4.80 11.97
C HIS A 73 -9.74 3.81 11.63
N ILE A 74 -10.18 3.76 10.36
CA ILE A 74 -11.20 2.80 9.88
C ILE A 74 -10.63 1.40 9.65
N ILE A 75 -9.31 1.20 9.83
CA ILE A 75 -8.67 -0.08 9.61
C ILE A 75 -9.15 -1.12 10.64
N THR A 76 -9.33 -2.35 10.18
CA THR A 76 -9.65 -3.48 11.06
C THR A 76 -8.40 -4.09 11.69
N ASP A 77 -8.55 -4.78 12.82
CA ASP A 77 -7.41 -5.45 13.49
C ASP A 77 -6.69 -6.44 12.56
N GLU A 78 -7.44 -7.19 11.75
CA GLU A 78 -6.88 -8.16 10.82
C GLU A 78 -6.03 -7.48 9.72
N GLU A 79 -6.51 -6.37 9.17
CA GLU A 79 -5.78 -5.58 8.17
C GLU A 79 -4.54 -4.94 8.78
N LEU A 80 -4.64 -4.44 10.01
CA LEU A 80 -3.53 -3.84 10.73
C LEU A 80 -2.45 -4.88 11.05
N GLN A 81 -2.82 -6.11 11.44
CA GLN A 81 -1.86 -7.19 11.65
C GLN A 81 -1.09 -7.54 10.37
N ALA A 82 -1.76 -7.55 9.22
CA ALA A 82 -1.10 -7.77 7.93
C ALA A 82 -0.10 -6.65 7.60
N LEU A 83 -0.43 -5.38 7.92
CA LEU A 83 0.46 -4.25 7.69
C LEU A 83 1.63 -4.20 8.68
N LYS A 84 1.43 -4.66 9.92
CA LYS A 84 2.50 -4.71 10.93
C LYS A 84 3.66 -5.63 10.55
N ALA A 85 3.46 -6.60 9.66
CA ALA A 85 4.56 -7.38 9.09
C ALA A 85 5.63 -6.50 8.40
N LEU A 86 5.29 -5.26 8.01
CA LEU A 86 6.22 -4.31 7.43
C LEU A 86 7.22 -3.72 8.43
N GLU A 87 6.94 -3.85 9.74
CA GLU A 87 7.88 -3.41 10.77
C GLU A 87 9.16 -4.25 10.75
N ASP A 88 9.10 -5.51 10.29
CA ASP A 88 10.27 -6.37 10.11
C ASP A 88 11.21 -5.82 9.02
N GLU A 89 10.68 -5.08 8.05
CA GLU A 89 11.42 -4.36 7.00
C GLU A 89 11.83 -2.93 7.43
N GLY A 90 11.58 -2.57 8.69
CA GLY A 90 11.87 -1.25 9.24
C GLY A 90 10.96 -0.15 8.72
N VAL A 91 9.71 -0.48 8.38
CA VAL A 91 8.65 0.51 8.04
C VAL A 91 7.71 0.62 9.22
N HIS A 92 7.70 1.77 9.90
CA HIS A 92 6.84 1.99 11.06
C HIS A 92 5.37 2.22 10.68
N VAL A 93 4.46 1.45 11.26
CA VAL A 93 3.02 1.57 10.95
C VAL A 93 2.33 2.47 11.98
N GLY A 94 1.80 3.61 11.52
CA GLY A 94 1.10 4.59 12.36
C GLY A 94 -0.38 4.71 12.02
N VAL A 95 -1.25 4.37 12.98
CA VAL A 95 -2.71 4.59 12.85
C VAL A 95 -3.06 6.02 13.28
N MET A 96 -3.80 6.72 12.43
CA MET A 96 -4.14 8.14 12.61
C MET A 96 -5.52 8.31 13.25
N ASP A 97 -5.60 8.11 14.58
CA ASP A 97 -6.86 8.18 15.33
C ASP A 97 -7.30 9.61 15.70
N GLY A 98 -6.39 10.59 15.61
CA GLY A 98 -6.65 11.98 15.97
C GLY A 98 -7.36 12.81 14.90
N THR A 99 -7.78 12.21 13.78
CA THR A 99 -8.34 12.94 12.63
C THR A 99 -9.48 12.17 11.96
N PRO A 100 -10.54 12.85 11.47
CA PRO A 100 -11.59 12.23 10.67
C PRO A 100 -11.12 11.91 9.24
N VAL A 101 -9.93 12.34 8.84
CA VAL A 101 -9.37 12.11 7.51
C VAL A 101 -9.01 10.65 7.32
N THR A 102 -9.40 10.08 6.18
CA THR A 102 -9.11 8.67 5.84
C THR A 102 -8.30 8.49 4.57
N ALA A 103 -8.36 9.43 3.63
CA ALA A 103 -7.73 9.31 2.32
C ALA A 103 -6.33 9.95 2.27
N PHE A 104 -5.38 9.39 3.04
CA PHE A 104 -4.05 9.98 3.16
C PHE A 104 -3.28 10.04 1.84
N GLY A 105 -3.38 9.03 0.99
CA GLY A 105 -2.69 9.03 -0.31
C GLY A 105 -3.25 10.04 -1.32
N ASN A 106 -4.43 10.61 -1.06
CA ASN A 106 -4.93 11.75 -1.83
C ASN A 106 -4.44 13.11 -1.31
N LEU A 107 -3.99 13.18 -0.05
CA LEU A 107 -3.69 14.42 0.65
C LEU A 107 -2.20 14.64 0.88
N VAL A 108 -1.45 13.54 0.96
CA VAL A 108 -0.02 13.54 1.27
C VAL A 108 0.70 12.79 0.16
N LEU A 109 1.72 13.45 -0.40
CA LEU A 109 2.73 12.82 -1.26
C LEU A 109 4.05 12.91 -0.51
N ALA A 110 4.69 11.76 -0.30
CA ALA A 110 5.94 11.68 0.44
C ALA A 110 6.95 10.79 -0.29
N ASN A 111 8.22 11.12 -0.14
CA ASN A 111 9.33 10.21 -0.41
C ASN A 111 10.25 10.15 0.82
N ASP A 112 11.39 9.47 0.71
CA ASP A 112 12.34 9.30 1.82
C ASP A 112 13.04 10.60 2.28
N LYS A 113 12.93 11.68 1.49
CA LYS A 113 13.63 12.95 1.69
C LYS A 113 12.70 14.17 1.82
N GLY A 114 11.38 13.96 1.77
CA GLY A 114 10.36 15.01 1.68
C GLY A 114 9.36 14.69 0.60
#